data_AF-A0A3L7PZI1-F1
#
_entry.id   AF-A0A3L7PZI1-F1
#
_cell.length_a   1.000
_cell.length_b   1.000
_cell.length_c   1.000
_cell.angle_alpha   90.00
_cell.angle_beta   90.00
_cell.angle_gamma   90.00
#
_symmetry.space_group_name_H-M   'P 1'
#
loop_
_entity.id
_entity.type
_entity.pdbx_description
1 polymer ?
#
loop_
_entity_poly.entity_id
_entity_poly.type
_entity_poly.pdbx_seq_one_letter_code
_entity_poly.pdbx_strand_id
1 'polypeptide(L)'
;MRPEPISAELPITSTSPAVDRPRASRRTFLRGSIAASTVFSLPTIVRAENRAEKLRMAVIGCGGRGGGNLDAVLGEQVVAVCDVNAKTLAGALGKAPGAKGFGDYRRLYEELKPADYDAVVVSTTEHTHAFATLPALREKKHVYCEKPLTHNVREARVVTEAAKLAGVATQMGTQIHADANYRRVVELVKGGAIGKVSDVHCWVGRAWGLQSPEDAKKYGDIIAIQD
;
A
#
# COMPACT_ATOMS: atom_id res chain seq x y z
N MET A 1 -9.56 -55.76 -13.21
CA MET A 1 -10.16 -56.08 -14.52
C MET A 1 -10.03 -54.85 -15.41
N ARG A 2 -8.95 -54.78 -16.19
CA ARG A 2 -8.70 -53.70 -17.17
C ARG A 2 -9.06 -54.25 -18.55
N PRO A 3 -9.89 -53.58 -19.37
CA PRO A 3 -10.15 -54.05 -20.72
C PRO A 3 -9.01 -53.63 -21.66
N GLU A 4 -8.53 -54.61 -22.43
CA GLU A 4 -7.62 -54.46 -23.58
C GLU A 4 -8.26 -53.58 -24.67
N PRO A 5 -7.51 -52.71 -25.36
CA PRO A 5 -7.99 -52.07 -26.57
C PRO A 5 -7.74 -52.96 -27.80
N ILE A 6 -8.85 -53.25 -28.48
CA ILE A 6 -9.00 -53.98 -29.73
C ILE A 6 -8.26 -53.26 -30.87
N SER A 7 -7.43 -54.01 -31.58
CA SER A 7 -6.87 -53.65 -32.88
C SER A 7 -7.96 -53.64 -33.95
N ALA A 8 -8.12 -52.53 -34.65
CA ALA A 8 -8.87 -52.47 -35.91
C ALA A 8 -8.13 -51.51 -36.86
N GLU A 9 -7.37 -52.09 -37.77
CA GLU A 9 -6.88 -51.40 -38.96
C GLU A 9 -8.06 -51.10 -39.88
N LEU A 10 -8.14 -49.86 -40.38
CA LEU A 10 -8.99 -49.50 -41.52
C LEU A 10 -8.11 -48.83 -42.58
N PRO A 11 -8.36 -49.13 -43.88
CA PRO A 11 -7.44 -48.78 -44.95
C PRO A 11 -7.49 -47.29 -45.31
N ILE A 12 -6.28 -46.80 -45.54
CA ILE A 12 -5.89 -45.51 -46.12
C ILE A 12 -6.35 -45.37 -47.57
N THR A 13 -7.07 -44.29 -47.88
CA THR A 13 -7.08 -43.70 -49.23
C THR A 13 -6.93 -42.18 -49.17
N SER A 14 -5.68 -41.75 -49.35
CA SER A 14 -5.21 -40.66 -50.22
C SER A 14 -6.24 -39.64 -50.74
N THR A 15 -6.08 -38.36 -50.37
CA THR A 15 -5.44 -37.32 -51.21
C THR A 15 -5.40 -35.99 -50.44
N SER A 16 -4.21 -35.45 -50.17
CA SER A 16 -4.01 -34.02 -49.80
C SER A 16 -2.95 -33.40 -50.71
N PRO A 17 -3.17 -32.19 -51.23
CA PRO A 17 -2.26 -31.55 -52.18
C PRO A 17 -0.98 -31.06 -51.48
N ALA A 18 0.12 -31.05 -52.25
CA ALA A 18 1.41 -30.55 -51.81
C ALA A 18 1.34 -29.04 -51.49
N VAL A 19 1.65 -28.68 -50.24
CA VAL A 19 1.96 -27.30 -49.85
C VAL A 19 3.47 -27.12 -49.94
N ASP A 20 3.89 -26.35 -50.93
CA ASP A 20 5.26 -25.89 -51.11
C ASP A 20 5.68 -25.01 -49.92
N ARG A 21 6.76 -25.39 -49.22
CA ARG A 21 7.29 -24.60 -48.10
C ARG A 21 8.39 -23.69 -48.62
N PRO A 22 8.23 -22.35 -48.57
CA PRO A 22 9.29 -21.46 -49.03
C PRO A 22 10.52 -21.59 -48.13
N ARG A 23 11.65 -21.97 -48.74
CA ARG A 23 12.98 -21.96 -48.10
C ARG A 23 13.33 -20.53 -47.68
N ALA A 24 13.37 -20.28 -46.38
CA ALA A 24 13.83 -19.00 -45.84
C ALA A 24 15.27 -18.73 -46.29
N SER A 25 15.44 -17.72 -47.15
CA SER A 25 16.73 -17.26 -47.63
C SER A 25 17.29 -16.20 -46.68
N ARG A 26 18.62 -16.23 -46.49
CA ARG A 26 19.39 -15.32 -45.62
C ARG A 26 19.14 -13.83 -45.92
N ARG A 27 18.57 -13.50 -47.08
CA ARG A 27 18.19 -12.14 -47.49
C ARG A 27 16.88 -11.63 -46.86
N THR A 28 16.00 -12.51 -46.38
CA THR A 28 14.75 -12.12 -45.68
C THR A 28 15.03 -11.76 -44.21
N PHE A 29 16.08 -12.32 -43.61
CA PHE A 29 16.48 -12.03 -42.22
C PHE A 29 17.01 -10.60 -42.05
N LEU A 30 17.80 -10.10 -43.02
CA LEU A 30 18.37 -8.75 -43.00
C LEU A 30 17.35 -7.62 -43.25
N ARG A 31 16.17 -7.93 -43.80
CA ARG A 31 15.06 -6.94 -43.91
C ARG A 31 14.20 -6.85 -42.64
N GLY A 32 14.29 -7.83 -41.74
CA GLY A 32 13.62 -7.79 -40.43
C GLY A 32 14.41 -7.02 -39.36
N SER A 33 15.66 -6.65 -39.62
CA SER A 33 16.59 -6.14 -38.60
C SER A 33 16.64 -4.60 -38.48
N ILE A 34 15.83 -3.84 -39.23
CA ILE A 34 15.86 -2.36 -39.22
C ILE A 34 14.68 -1.76 -38.41
N ALA A 35 13.72 -2.55 -37.96
CA ALA A 35 12.57 -2.06 -37.17
C ALA A 35 12.70 -2.25 -35.64
N ALA A 36 13.87 -2.65 -35.12
CA ALA A 36 14.03 -3.04 -33.71
C ALA A 36 15.17 -2.30 -32.98
N SER A 37 15.61 -1.12 -33.46
CA SER A 37 16.82 -0.46 -32.97
C SER A 37 16.65 1.00 -32.53
N THR A 38 15.48 1.42 -32.04
CA THR A 38 15.32 2.77 -31.43
C THR A 38 14.41 2.85 -30.19
N VAL A 39 14.01 1.73 -29.56
CA VAL A 39 13.30 1.77 -28.27
C VAL A 39 14.14 1.12 -27.17
N PHE A 40 15.36 1.61 -26.99
CA PHE A 40 16.08 1.42 -25.73
C PHE A 40 16.75 2.73 -25.34
N SER A 41 16.46 3.13 -24.10
CA SER A 41 17.24 4.08 -23.29
C SER A 41 16.95 5.57 -23.48
N LEU A 42 15.72 5.96 -23.15
CA LEU A 42 15.55 7.13 -22.28
C LEU A 42 14.97 6.61 -20.97
N PRO A 43 15.58 6.90 -19.79
CA PRO A 43 14.86 6.74 -18.54
C PRO A 43 13.77 7.81 -18.58
N THR A 44 12.59 7.44 -19.06
CA THR A 44 11.40 8.21 -18.79
C THR A 44 11.14 8.09 -17.30
N ILE A 45 11.81 8.94 -16.52
CA ILE A 45 11.22 9.49 -15.30
C ILE A 45 10.03 10.30 -15.80
N VAL A 46 8.96 9.59 -16.19
CA VAL A 46 7.64 10.21 -16.20
C VAL A 46 7.36 10.44 -14.73
N ARG A 47 7.72 11.62 -14.24
CA ARG A 47 7.00 12.15 -13.09
C ARG A 47 5.60 12.35 -13.65
N ALA A 48 4.74 11.37 -13.40
CA ALA A 48 3.33 11.52 -13.62
C ALA A 48 2.89 12.64 -12.68
N GLU A 49 3.04 13.89 -13.13
CA GLU A 49 2.12 14.93 -12.71
C GLU A 49 0.79 14.52 -13.32
N ASN A 50 0.15 13.56 -12.66
CA ASN A 50 -1.25 13.33 -12.87
C ASN A 50 -1.89 14.70 -12.61
N ARG A 51 -2.47 15.31 -13.64
CA ARG A 51 -3.62 16.19 -13.48
C ARG A 51 -4.82 15.36 -12.96
N ALA A 52 -4.58 14.42 -12.05
CA ALA A 52 -5.62 13.74 -11.32
C ALA A 52 -6.24 14.79 -10.42
N GLU A 53 -7.56 14.80 -10.38
CA GLU A 53 -8.28 15.50 -9.33
C GLU A 53 -7.69 15.08 -7.99
N LYS A 54 -7.42 16.07 -7.13
CA LYS A 54 -6.91 15.82 -5.78
C LYS A 54 -7.85 14.88 -5.05
N LEU A 55 -7.30 13.91 -4.33
CA LEU A 55 -8.11 13.01 -3.52
C LEU A 55 -8.74 13.80 -2.37
N ARG A 56 -10.00 13.48 -2.05
CA ARG A 56 -10.68 14.04 -0.89
C ARG A 56 -10.37 13.19 0.33
N MET A 57 -9.57 13.74 1.22
CA MET A 57 -8.98 13.04 2.36
C MET A 57 -9.75 13.38 3.65
N ALA A 58 -10.12 12.36 4.41
CA ALA A 58 -10.48 12.50 5.81
C ALA A 58 -9.32 12.01 6.69
N VAL A 59 -8.95 12.79 7.73
CA VAL A 59 -7.85 12.43 8.64
C VAL A 59 -8.39 12.24 10.06
N ILE A 60 -8.15 11.06 10.63
CA ILE A 60 -8.62 10.67 11.96
C ILE A 60 -7.41 10.45 12.86
N GLY A 61 -7.31 11.23 13.93
CA GLY A 61 -6.09 11.37 14.74
C GLY A 61 -5.11 12.33 14.08
N CYS A 62 -5.00 13.54 14.63
CA CYS A 62 -4.23 14.64 14.04
C CYS A 62 -3.06 15.11 14.92
N GLY A 63 -2.86 14.49 16.09
CA GLY A 63 -1.74 14.75 16.99
C GLY A 63 -0.51 13.91 16.67
N GLY A 64 0.66 14.29 17.22
CA GLY A 64 1.90 13.51 17.13
C GLY A 64 2.20 13.00 15.72
N ARG A 65 2.26 11.67 15.55
CA ARG A 65 2.46 11.02 14.24
C ARG A 65 1.33 11.32 13.24
N GLY A 66 0.08 11.38 13.70
CA GLY A 66 -1.07 11.76 12.88
C GLY A 66 -0.96 13.18 12.32
N GLY A 67 -0.35 14.11 13.07
CA GLY A 67 -0.04 15.44 12.58
C GLY A 67 0.94 15.44 11.40
N GLY A 68 1.97 14.58 11.45
CA GLY A 68 2.89 14.37 10.33
C GLY A 68 2.22 13.68 9.14
N ASN A 69 1.26 12.80 9.37
CA ASN A 69 0.47 12.19 8.29
C ASN A 69 -0.49 13.20 7.65
N LEU A 70 -1.09 14.11 8.44
CA LEU A 70 -1.85 15.25 7.91
C LEU A 70 -0.96 16.11 7.00
N ASP A 71 0.23 16.49 7.48
CA ASP A 71 1.18 17.30 6.70
C ASP A 71 1.55 16.63 5.37
N ALA A 72 1.71 15.30 5.35
CA ALA A 72 2.02 14.53 4.15
C ALA A 72 0.89 14.52 3.11
N VAL A 73 -0.36 14.79 3.51
CA VAL A 73 -1.53 14.77 2.61
C VAL A 73 -2.10 16.18 2.33
N LEU A 74 -1.48 17.25 2.83
CA LEU A 74 -1.92 18.64 2.53
C LEU A 74 -1.79 19.01 1.03
N GLY A 75 -1.04 18.22 0.25
CA GLY A 75 -1.04 18.33 -1.21
C GLY A 75 -2.38 17.95 -1.85
N GLU A 76 -3.17 17.11 -1.18
CA GLU A 76 -4.50 16.66 -1.58
C GLU A 76 -5.61 17.58 -1.02
N GLN A 77 -6.88 17.23 -1.23
CA GLN A 77 -8.01 17.99 -0.68
C GLN A 77 -8.42 17.40 0.67
N VAL A 78 -7.96 17.97 1.77
CA VAL A 78 -8.41 17.55 3.11
C VAL A 78 -9.82 18.10 3.38
N VAL A 79 -10.83 17.23 3.38
CA VAL A 79 -12.25 17.60 3.56
C VAL A 79 -12.72 17.47 5.01
N ALA A 80 -12.02 16.66 5.81
CA ALA A 80 -12.34 16.44 7.20
C ALA A 80 -11.10 16.13 8.03
N VAL A 81 -11.08 16.64 9.26
CA VAL A 81 -10.08 16.31 10.29
C VAL A 81 -10.81 15.92 11.57
N CYS A 82 -10.31 14.92 12.28
CA CYS A 82 -10.91 14.41 13.49
C CYS A 82 -9.85 14.21 14.57
N ASP A 83 -10.08 14.77 15.76
CA ASP A 83 -9.27 14.54 16.94
C ASP A 83 -10.08 14.82 18.21
N VAL A 84 -9.95 13.94 19.21
CA VAL A 84 -10.66 14.10 20.50
C VAL A 84 -10.11 15.28 21.30
N ASN A 85 -8.85 15.65 21.06
CA ASN A 85 -8.20 16.76 21.72
C ASN A 85 -8.50 18.06 20.96
N ALA A 86 -9.29 18.95 21.57
CA ALA A 86 -9.74 20.19 20.93
C ALA A 86 -8.59 21.10 20.44
N LYS A 87 -7.47 21.17 21.17
CA LYS A 87 -6.30 21.96 20.76
C LYS A 87 -5.65 21.38 19.50
N THR A 88 -5.53 20.07 19.45
CA THR A 88 -4.99 19.34 18.29
C THR A 88 -5.92 19.49 17.08
N LEU A 89 -7.23 19.36 17.29
CA LEU A 89 -8.24 19.56 16.25
C LEU A 89 -8.18 20.99 15.68
N ALA A 90 -8.10 22.01 16.54
CA ALA A 90 -7.96 23.40 16.11
C ALA A 90 -6.69 23.63 15.27
N GLY A 91 -5.56 23.04 15.69
CA GLY A 91 -4.31 23.08 14.92
C GLY A 91 -4.44 22.41 13.55
N ALA A 92 -5.12 21.26 13.47
CA ALA A 92 -5.37 20.54 12.22
C ALA A 92 -6.26 21.36 11.26
N LEU A 93 -7.32 22.00 11.77
CA LEU A 93 -8.18 22.89 10.99
C LEU A 93 -7.42 24.10 10.45
N GLY A 94 -6.47 24.64 11.21
CA GLY A 94 -5.59 25.71 10.74
C GLY A 94 -4.69 25.29 9.56
N LYS A 95 -4.29 24.02 9.50
CA LYS A 95 -3.49 23.46 8.40
C LYS A 95 -4.33 23.09 7.17
N ALA A 96 -5.60 22.76 7.36
CA ALA A 96 -6.52 22.32 6.31
C ALA A 96 -7.75 23.25 6.19
N PRO A 97 -7.60 24.44 5.57
CA PRO A 97 -8.70 25.39 5.40
C PRO A 97 -9.87 24.76 4.65
N GLY A 98 -11.08 24.89 5.21
CA GLY A 98 -12.32 24.35 4.63
C GLY A 98 -12.63 22.90 5.03
N ALA A 99 -11.74 22.23 5.75
CA ALA A 99 -12.05 20.92 6.32
C ALA A 99 -13.10 21.04 7.44
N LYS A 100 -14.00 20.06 7.53
CA LYS A 100 -14.90 19.89 8.68
C LYS A 100 -14.14 19.28 9.85
N GLY A 101 -14.33 19.83 11.04
CA GLY A 101 -13.69 19.34 12.27
C GLY A 101 -14.61 18.43 13.07
N PHE A 102 -14.10 17.28 13.52
CA PHE A 102 -14.84 16.32 14.34
C PHE A 102 -14.09 15.97 15.62
N GLY A 103 -14.79 15.93 16.75
CA GLY A 103 -14.25 15.42 18.02
C GLY A 103 -14.37 13.90 18.18
N ASP A 104 -15.05 13.25 17.24
CA ASP A 104 -15.42 11.83 17.29
C ASP A 104 -15.52 11.28 15.87
N TYR A 105 -14.78 10.22 15.58
CA TYR A 105 -14.76 9.62 14.24
C TYR A 105 -16.08 8.95 13.86
N ARG A 106 -16.91 8.55 14.84
CA ARG A 106 -18.25 8.01 14.58
C ARG A 106 -19.12 9.07 13.93
N ARG A 107 -19.09 10.29 14.47
CA ARG A 107 -19.79 11.45 13.92
C ARG A 107 -19.25 11.86 12.55
N LEU A 108 -17.94 11.73 12.33
CA LEU A 108 -17.36 11.93 11.00
C LEU A 108 -18.02 11.01 9.96
N TYR A 109 -18.15 9.72 10.26
CA TYR A 109 -18.80 8.77 9.34
C TYR A 109 -20.33 8.95 9.24
N GLU A 110 -20.99 9.42 10.29
CA GLU A 110 -22.43 9.72 10.26
C GLU A 110 -22.75 10.97 9.41
N GLU A 111 -21.90 11.99 9.46
CA GLU A 111 -22.17 13.29 8.82
C GLU A 111 -21.56 13.43 7.42
N LEU A 112 -20.46 12.73 7.13
CA LEU A 112 -19.90 12.68 5.78
C LEU A 112 -20.68 11.70 4.92
N LYS A 113 -21.08 12.14 3.72
CA LYS A 113 -21.68 11.26 2.73
C LYS A 113 -20.57 10.46 2.04
N PRO A 114 -20.88 9.27 1.49
CA PRO A 114 -19.92 8.53 0.68
C PRO A 114 -19.38 9.33 -0.51
N ALA A 115 -20.12 10.33 -1.00
CA ALA A 115 -19.64 11.20 -2.07
C ALA A 115 -18.70 12.31 -1.60
N ASP A 116 -18.48 12.52 -0.30
CA ASP A 116 -17.71 13.67 0.22
C ASP A 116 -16.21 13.40 0.31
N TYR A 117 -15.80 12.13 0.38
CA TYR A 117 -14.41 11.72 0.58
C TYR A 117 -14.06 10.42 -0.16
N ASP A 118 -12.80 10.28 -0.54
CA ASP A 118 -12.27 9.16 -1.34
C ASP A 118 -11.41 8.23 -0.49
N ALA A 119 -10.71 8.79 0.49
CA ALA A 119 -9.76 8.06 1.32
C ALA A 119 -9.73 8.56 2.77
N VAL A 120 -9.30 7.68 3.67
CA VAL A 120 -9.13 7.98 5.10
C VAL A 120 -7.71 7.69 5.55
N VAL A 121 -7.15 8.61 6.33
CA VAL A 121 -5.91 8.42 7.09
C VAL A 121 -6.29 8.18 8.55
N VAL A 122 -6.02 6.99 9.07
CA VAL A 122 -6.28 6.60 10.46
C VAL A 122 -4.95 6.60 11.23
N SER A 123 -4.79 7.54 12.14
CA SER A 123 -3.59 7.74 12.97
C SER A 123 -3.94 7.93 14.44
N THR A 124 -5.00 7.25 14.90
CA THR A 124 -5.41 7.24 16.31
C THR A 124 -4.47 6.36 17.14
N THR A 125 -4.85 6.05 18.38
CA THR A 125 -4.18 5.01 19.18
C THR A 125 -4.53 3.62 18.65
N GLU A 126 -3.62 2.65 18.77
CA GLU A 126 -3.72 1.34 18.12
C GLU A 126 -4.96 0.52 18.53
N HIS A 127 -5.43 0.66 19.76
CA HIS A 127 -6.66 0.06 20.25
C HIS A 127 -7.95 0.61 19.61
N THR A 128 -7.86 1.67 18.82
CA THR A 128 -8.98 2.22 18.06
C THR A 128 -8.84 2.07 16.55
N HIS A 129 -7.69 1.63 16.03
CA HIS A 129 -7.41 1.55 14.59
C HIS A 129 -8.45 0.73 13.83
N ALA A 130 -8.78 -0.47 14.33
CA ALA A 130 -9.75 -1.35 13.68
C ALA A 130 -11.13 -0.69 13.58
N PHE A 131 -11.58 -0.05 14.66
CA PHE A 131 -12.88 0.62 14.75
C PHE A 131 -12.97 1.86 13.86
N ALA A 132 -11.88 2.61 13.72
CA ALA A 132 -11.81 3.75 12.82
C ALA A 132 -11.63 3.34 11.34
N THR A 133 -11.01 2.19 11.07
CA THR A 133 -10.72 1.70 9.71
C THR A 133 -11.91 0.97 9.06
N LEU A 134 -12.60 0.11 9.82
CA LEU A 134 -13.65 -0.74 9.27
C LEU A 134 -14.82 0.01 8.61
N PRO A 135 -15.31 1.16 9.13
CA PRO A 135 -16.35 1.94 8.46
C PRO A 135 -15.92 2.39 7.06
N ALA A 136 -14.71 2.95 6.92
CA ALA A 136 -14.17 3.36 5.63
C ALA A 136 -14.09 2.18 4.63
N LEU A 137 -13.62 1.01 5.08
CA LEU A 137 -13.57 -0.17 4.21
C LEU A 137 -14.96 -0.66 3.78
N ARG A 138 -15.95 -0.62 4.68
CA ARG A 138 -17.35 -0.96 4.34
C ARG A 138 -17.93 -0.02 3.29
N GLU A 139 -17.53 1.25 3.32
CA GLU A 139 -17.89 2.26 2.32
C GLU A 139 -17.00 2.23 1.07
N LYS A 140 -16.10 1.24 0.96
CA LYS A 140 -15.13 1.08 -0.12
C LYS A 140 -14.28 2.33 -0.34
N LYS A 141 -13.73 2.85 0.76
CA LYS A 141 -12.80 3.98 0.78
C LYS A 141 -11.38 3.50 0.90
N HIS A 142 -10.45 4.19 0.24
CA HIS A 142 -9.03 3.90 0.39
C HIS A 142 -8.60 4.19 1.83
N VAL A 143 -7.71 3.37 2.39
CA VAL A 143 -7.29 3.53 3.80
C VAL A 143 -5.78 3.50 3.93
N TYR A 144 -5.24 4.54 4.56
CA TYR A 144 -3.95 4.47 5.22
C TYR A 144 -4.21 4.34 6.74
N CYS A 145 -3.62 3.35 7.40
CA CYS A 145 -3.75 3.16 8.85
C CYS A 145 -2.37 3.02 9.50
N GLU A 146 -2.11 3.77 10.57
CA GLU A 146 -0.83 3.74 11.27
C GLU A 146 -0.46 2.36 11.83
N LYS A 147 0.85 2.20 12.08
CA LYS A 147 1.38 1.02 12.77
C LYS A 147 1.36 1.22 14.29
N PRO A 148 1.19 0.15 15.09
CA PRO A 148 0.79 -1.19 14.66
C PRO A 148 -0.65 -1.21 14.11
N LEU A 149 -0.94 -2.08 13.15
CA LEU A 149 -2.22 -2.05 12.40
C LEU A 149 -3.45 -2.13 13.30
N THR A 150 -3.39 -2.97 14.33
CA THR A 150 -4.49 -3.23 15.28
C THR A 150 -3.92 -3.60 16.64
N HIS A 151 -4.78 -3.68 17.66
CA HIS A 151 -4.35 -4.04 19.02
C HIS A 151 -4.09 -5.53 19.18
N ASN A 152 -4.82 -6.37 18.44
CA ASN A 152 -4.65 -7.83 18.50
C ASN A 152 -4.77 -8.49 17.11
N VAL A 153 -4.40 -9.77 17.05
CA VAL A 153 -4.41 -10.59 15.82
C VAL A 153 -5.83 -10.80 15.28
N ARG A 154 -6.84 -10.88 16.15
CA ARG A 154 -8.24 -11.06 15.71
C ARG A 154 -8.72 -9.85 14.93
N GLU A 155 -8.48 -8.65 15.44
CA GLU A 155 -8.78 -7.41 14.72
C GLU A 155 -8.05 -7.33 13.39
N ALA A 156 -6.76 -7.70 13.33
CA ALA A 156 -6.00 -7.70 12.08
C ALA A 156 -6.64 -8.61 11.02
N ARG A 157 -7.10 -9.80 11.41
CA ARG A 157 -7.81 -10.73 10.52
C ARG A 157 -9.13 -10.14 10.01
N VAL A 158 -9.89 -9.50 10.89
CA VAL A 158 -11.16 -8.85 10.52
C VAL A 158 -10.93 -7.70 9.53
N VAL A 159 -9.93 -6.84 9.79
CA VAL A 159 -9.55 -5.74 8.90
C VAL A 159 -9.06 -6.27 7.55
N THR A 160 -8.30 -7.37 7.53
CA THR A 160 -7.81 -8.02 6.30
C THR A 160 -8.96 -8.50 5.42
N GLU A 161 -9.94 -9.20 5.98
CA GLU A 161 -11.11 -9.65 5.22
C GLU A 161 -11.96 -8.47 4.73
N ALA A 162 -12.14 -7.44 5.56
CA ALA A 162 -12.86 -6.23 5.14
C ALA A 162 -12.14 -5.51 3.99
N ALA A 163 -10.81 -5.39 4.03
CA ALA A 163 -10.02 -4.78 2.97
C ALA A 163 -10.11 -5.58 1.66
N LYS A 164 -10.04 -6.91 1.74
CA LYS A 164 -10.22 -7.81 0.60
C LYS A 164 -11.60 -7.66 -0.05
N LEU A 165 -12.65 -7.58 0.76
CA LEU A 165 -14.02 -7.37 0.27
C LEU A 165 -14.25 -5.97 -0.31
N ALA A 166 -13.60 -4.95 0.26
CA ALA A 166 -13.69 -3.58 -0.22
C ALA A 166 -13.05 -3.42 -1.61
N GLY A 167 -11.96 -4.15 -1.89
CA GLY A 167 -11.27 -4.12 -3.19
C GLY A 167 -10.59 -2.78 -3.48
N VAL A 168 -10.20 -2.05 -2.43
CA VAL A 168 -9.60 -0.71 -2.50
C VAL A 168 -8.13 -0.74 -2.11
N ALA A 169 -7.39 0.29 -2.50
CA ALA A 169 -6.03 0.49 -2.00
C ALA A 169 -6.03 0.67 -0.47
N THR A 170 -5.22 -0.12 0.21
CA THR A 170 -4.99 -0.04 1.66
C THR A 170 -3.49 -0.07 1.96
N GLN A 171 -3.05 0.70 2.95
CA GLN A 171 -1.66 0.76 3.38
C GLN A 171 -1.54 0.85 4.91
N MET A 172 -0.65 0.05 5.50
CA MET A 172 -0.23 0.22 6.89
C MET A 172 0.92 1.24 6.97
N GLY A 173 0.99 2.00 8.06
CA GLY A 173 1.91 3.13 8.27
C GLY A 173 3.39 2.79 8.47
N THR A 174 3.90 1.73 7.85
CA THR A 174 5.33 1.43 7.80
C THR A 174 6.01 2.27 6.71
N GLN A 175 6.01 3.61 6.87
CA GLN A 175 6.35 4.55 5.78
C GLN A 175 7.73 4.31 5.18
N ILE A 176 8.71 3.93 6.02
CA ILE A 176 10.10 3.74 5.59
C ILE A 176 10.25 2.70 4.48
N HIS A 177 9.30 1.75 4.34
CA HIS A 177 9.29 0.76 3.27
C HIS A 177 8.87 1.36 1.91
N ALA A 178 8.28 2.57 1.90
CA ALA A 178 7.92 3.29 0.69
C ALA A 178 9.06 4.18 0.16
N ASP A 179 10.14 4.38 0.94
CA ASP A 179 11.25 5.26 0.57
C ASP A 179 12.24 4.62 -0.41
N ALA A 180 12.94 5.48 -1.16
CA ALA A 180 13.88 5.07 -2.21
C ALA A 180 14.99 4.13 -1.70
N ASN A 181 15.46 4.33 -0.46
CA ASN A 181 16.50 3.48 0.11
C ASN A 181 16.02 2.03 0.29
N TYR A 182 14.84 1.83 0.90
CA TYR A 182 14.30 0.47 1.10
C TYR A 182 13.97 -0.20 -0.24
N ARG A 183 13.41 0.54 -1.20
CA ARG A 183 13.16 0.02 -2.55
C ARG A 183 14.46 -0.46 -3.22
N ARG A 184 15.52 0.35 -3.15
CA ARG A 184 16.85 -0.01 -3.68
C ARG A 184 17.43 -1.25 -3.01
N VAL A 185 17.32 -1.37 -1.68
CA VAL A 185 17.78 -2.56 -0.96
C VAL A 185 17.02 -3.81 -1.43
N VAL A 186 15.69 -3.72 -1.57
CA VAL A 186 14.88 -4.83 -2.09
C VAL A 186 15.29 -5.21 -3.52
N GLU A 187 15.53 -4.23 -4.38
CA GLU A 187 16.01 -4.45 -5.76
C GLU A 187 17.36 -5.18 -5.78
N LEU A 188 18.33 -4.75 -4.97
CA LEU A 188 19.65 -5.39 -4.89
C LEU A 188 19.56 -6.84 -4.41
N VAL A 189 18.75 -7.10 -3.38
CA VAL A 189 18.55 -8.47 -2.85
C VAL A 189 17.86 -9.35 -3.90
N LYS A 190 16.77 -8.88 -4.52
CA LYS A 190 16.04 -9.64 -5.55
C LYS A 190 16.87 -9.83 -6.83
N GLY A 191 17.74 -8.88 -7.15
CA GLY A 191 18.69 -8.95 -8.26
C GLY A 191 19.87 -9.88 -8.02
N GLY A 192 19.99 -10.47 -6.83
CA GLY A 192 21.04 -11.43 -6.50
C GLY A 192 22.39 -10.79 -6.16
N ALA A 193 22.45 -9.48 -5.86
CA ALA A 193 23.70 -8.75 -5.63
C ALA A 193 24.54 -9.31 -4.46
N ILE A 194 23.91 -10.01 -3.51
CA ILE A 194 24.56 -10.64 -2.36
C ILE A 194 24.52 -12.18 -2.40
N GLY A 195 24.08 -12.77 -3.51
CA GLY A 195 23.83 -14.21 -3.61
C GLY A 195 22.60 -14.67 -2.80
N LYS A 196 22.60 -15.94 -2.37
CA LYS A 196 21.52 -16.51 -1.56
C LYS A 196 21.63 -16.00 -0.13
N VAL A 197 20.59 -15.34 0.36
CA VAL A 197 20.49 -14.89 1.77
C VAL A 197 20.48 -16.12 2.69
N SER A 198 21.43 -16.16 3.64
CA SER A 198 21.49 -17.17 4.71
C SER A 198 20.95 -16.63 6.03
N ASP A 199 21.28 -15.37 6.37
CA ASP A 199 21.02 -14.77 7.68
C ASP A 199 20.57 -13.32 7.55
N VAL A 200 19.71 -12.87 8.48
CA VAL A 200 19.24 -11.48 8.58
C VAL A 200 19.33 -11.02 10.02
N HIS A 201 20.08 -9.93 10.24
CA HIS A 201 20.26 -9.33 11.55
C HIS A 201 19.54 -7.98 11.56
N CYS A 202 18.55 -7.82 12.44
CA CYS A 202 17.77 -6.60 12.58
C CYS A 202 17.68 -6.22 14.06
N TRP A 203 17.97 -4.95 14.36
CA TRP A 203 17.87 -4.39 15.70
C TRP A 203 17.19 -3.03 15.63
N VAL A 204 16.40 -2.72 16.66
CA VAL A 204 15.88 -1.37 16.89
C VAL A 204 16.54 -0.85 18.15
N GLY A 205 17.26 0.28 18.06
CA GLY A 205 18.00 0.86 19.19
C GLY A 205 17.12 1.48 20.28
N ARG A 206 15.81 1.20 20.28
CA ARG A 206 14.84 1.75 21.22
C ARG A 206 13.87 0.66 21.66
N ALA A 207 13.85 0.37 22.96
CA ALA A 207 12.79 -0.40 23.59
C ALA A 207 11.65 0.58 23.96
N TRP A 208 10.46 0.36 23.42
CA TRP A 208 9.29 1.13 23.83
C TRP A 208 8.68 0.45 25.05
N GLY A 209 8.74 1.11 26.20
CA GLY A 209 8.12 0.63 27.43
C GLY A 209 9.00 -0.25 28.33
N LEU A 210 10.32 -0.27 28.16
CA LEU A 210 11.25 -0.68 29.22
C LEU A 210 12.34 0.38 29.27
N GLN A 211 12.30 1.24 30.28
CA GLN A 211 13.29 2.31 30.45
C GLN A 211 13.41 2.71 31.91
N SER A 212 14.64 3.08 32.29
CA SER A 212 14.89 3.56 33.64
C SER A 212 14.22 4.93 33.86
N PRO A 213 13.98 5.33 35.13
CA PRO A 213 13.47 6.66 35.45
C PRO A 213 14.39 7.78 34.93
N GLU A 214 15.71 7.53 34.89
CA GLU A 214 16.69 8.47 34.37
C GLU A 214 16.51 8.69 32.86
N ASP A 215 16.34 7.60 32.10
CA ASP A 215 16.08 7.67 30.66
C ASP A 215 14.72 8.31 30.38
N ALA A 216 13.66 7.93 31.12
CA ALA A 216 12.34 8.55 30.98
C ALA A 216 12.41 10.07 31.20
N LYS A 217 13.13 10.51 32.24
CA LYS A 217 13.36 11.94 32.51
C LYS A 217 14.19 12.62 31.42
N LYS A 218 15.24 11.95 30.92
CA LYS A 218 16.12 12.47 29.86
C LYS A 218 15.37 12.68 28.54
N TYR A 219 14.45 11.78 28.20
CA TYR A 219 13.70 11.82 26.94
C TYR A 219 12.32 12.49 27.05
N GLY A 220 11.93 12.94 28.24
CA GLY A 220 10.65 13.63 28.47
C GLY A 220 9.44 12.70 28.43
N ASP A 221 9.65 11.41 28.72
CA ASP A 221 8.59 10.43 28.74
C ASP A 221 7.85 10.44 30.09
N ILE A 222 6.52 10.33 30.03
CA ILE A 222 5.64 10.42 31.20
C ILE A 222 5.58 9.13 32.05
N ILE A 223 6.13 8.02 31.55
CA ILE A 223 6.08 6.71 32.21
C ILE A 223 7.47 6.06 32.11
N ALA A 224 7.98 5.59 33.25
CA ALA A 224 9.08 4.65 33.34
C ALA A 224 8.50 3.27 33.64
N ILE A 225 8.92 2.26 32.88
CA ILE A 225 8.48 0.88 33.07
C ILE A 225 9.74 0.06 33.32
N GLN A 226 9.78 -0.59 34.46
CA GLN A 226 10.83 -1.51 34.90
C GLN A 226 10.27 -2.95 34.84
N ASP A 227 11.15 -3.95 34.79
CA ASP A 227 10.81 -5.38 34.72
C ASP A 227 9.86 -5.84 35.85
#